data_AF-A0A9R1B622-F1
#
_entry.id   AF-A0A9R1B622-F1
#
_cell.length_a   1.000
_cell.length_b   1.000
_cell.length_c   1.000
_cell.angle_alpha   90.00
_cell.angle_beta   90.00
_cell.angle_gamma   90.00
#
_symmetry.space_group_name_H-M   'P 1'
#
loop_
_entity.id
_entity.type
_entity.pdbx_description
1 polymer ?
#
loop_
_entity_poly.entity_id
_entity_poly.type
_entity_poly.pdbx_seq_one_letter_code
_entity_poly.pdbx_strand_id
1 'polypeptide(L)'
;MAKDYPASPKAQHLQESKKQRLTYVLVVSALCVAFYVLGAWQNSTMPNPVADSAISRVDCDTVAQRDGSVPSFAPASENVLDFDAHHQLNLSNTESAVQQFPACPLNQSEYTPCEDRKRGRLFDRDMLIYRERHCPGKDEQIRCLIPAPPKYKNPFRWPESRDVAWFDNIPHKELSIEKAVQNWIRVEGNKFRFPGGGTMFPHGADAYIDEISKLISLSDGRIRTAIDTGCGVASFGAYLLKRNIITVSFAPRDTHEAQVQFALERGVPAILGVMGSIRLPYPSRAFDLAHCSRCLIPWGGHDGLYLAEIDRILRPGGYWIHSGPPINWKTHHNGWKRAEEDLRREQDKIEDVARSLCWNKVAEKEDLSIWQKPKNHLECADIKKKHKIPHVCKSDNPDAAWY
;
A
#
# COMPACT_ATOMS: atom_id res chain seq x y z
N MET A 1 69.75 47.96 4.23
CA MET A 1 68.43 48.32 3.66
C MET A 1 67.76 47.04 3.18
N ALA A 2 66.44 46.96 3.33
CA ALA A 2 65.66 45.74 3.57
C ALA A 2 65.81 44.60 2.54
N LYS A 3 65.82 43.36 3.05
CA LYS A 3 65.64 42.11 2.28
C LYS A 3 64.13 41.83 2.24
N ASP A 4 63.54 41.92 1.04
CA ASP A 4 62.16 41.48 0.82
C ASP A 4 62.09 39.95 0.77
N TYR A 5 61.26 39.37 1.63
CA TYR A 5 60.89 37.96 1.58
C TYR A 5 59.69 37.78 0.64
N PRO A 6 59.69 36.80 -0.27
CA PRO A 6 58.53 36.52 -1.11
C PRO A 6 57.39 35.94 -0.25
N ALA A 7 56.20 36.52 -0.41
CA ALA A 7 54.98 36.08 0.27
C ALA A 7 54.61 34.63 -0.11
N SER A 8 54.11 33.88 0.88
CA SER A 8 53.77 32.45 0.77
C SER A 8 52.69 32.18 -0.29
N PRO A 9 52.84 31.17 -1.19
CA PRO A 9 51.88 30.84 -2.25
C PRO A 9 50.48 30.40 -1.78
N LYS A 10 50.31 30.12 -0.48
CA LYS A 10 49.08 29.54 0.08
C LYS A 10 47.94 30.54 0.25
N ALA A 11 48.22 31.84 0.37
CA ALA A 11 47.18 32.86 0.58
C ALA A 11 46.43 33.22 -0.72
N GLN A 12 47.15 33.32 -1.85
CA GLN A 12 46.57 33.65 -3.15
C GLN A 12 45.67 32.51 -3.67
N HIS A 13 46.10 31.25 -3.50
CA HIS A 13 45.35 30.07 -3.94
C HIS A 13 44.02 29.86 -3.17
N LEU A 14 43.99 30.26 -1.88
CA LEU A 14 42.78 30.20 -1.06
C LEU A 14 41.78 31.31 -1.43
N GLN A 15 42.27 32.47 -1.85
CA GLN A 15 41.45 33.61 -2.26
C GLN A 15 40.85 33.39 -3.66
N GLU A 16 41.58 32.77 -4.59
CA GLU A 16 41.05 32.35 -5.88
C GLU A 16 40.00 31.22 -5.76
N SER A 17 40.24 30.23 -4.90
CA SER A 17 39.26 29.17 -4.62
C SER A 17 37.94 29.71 -4.04
N LYS A 18 38.01 30.69 -3.12
CA LYS A 18 36.82 31.36 -2.58
C LYS A 18 36.08 32.17 -3.65
N LYS A 19 36.80 32.87 -4.54
CA LYS A 19 36.20 33.60 -5.67
C LYS A 19 35.49 32.65 -6.63
N GLN A 20 36.13 31.55 -7.03
CA GLN A 20 35.52 30.55 -7.91
C GLN A 20 34.26 29.92 -7.30
N ARG A 21 34.27 29.64 -5.98
CA ARG A 21 33.11 29.10 -5.29
C ARG A 21 31.96 30.11 -5.20
N LEU A 22 32.27 31.40 -5.01
CA LEU A 22 31.27 32.47 -5.03
C LEU A 22 30.69 32.65 -6.44
N THR A 23 31.52 32.65 -7.48
CA THR A 23 31.07 32.71 -8.88
C THR A 23 30.19 31.52 -9.23
N TYR A 24 30.54 30.31 -8.77
CA TYR A 24 29.74 29.11 -9.00
C TYR A 24 28.36 29.20 -8.33
N VAL A 25 28.30 29.66 -7.07
CA VAL A 25 27.04 29.86 -6.36
C VAL A 25 26.17 30.92 -7.06
N LEU A 26 26.78 32.03 -7.49
CA LEU A 26 26.06 33.08 -8.22
C LEU A 26 25.52 32.59 -9.56
N VAL A 27 26.31 31.85 -10.34
CA VAL A 27 25.87 31.28 -11.63
C VAL A 27 24.74 30.27 -11.44
N VAL A 28 24.85 29.36 -10.47
CA VAL A 28 23.79 28.38 -10.17
C VAL A 28 22.52 29.07 -9.70
N SER A 29 22.64 30.08 -8.82
CA SER A 29 21.47 30.84 -8.36
C SER A 29 20.78 31.60 -9.50
N ALA A 30 21.55 32.20 -10.41
CA ALA A 30 21.02 32.89 -11.59
C ALA A 30 20.32 31.93 -12.55
N LEU A 31 20.86 30.73 -12.75
CA LEU A 31 20.22 29.68 -13.56
C LEU A 31 18.91 29.19 -12.92
N CYS A 32 18.88 28.97 -11.61
CA CYS A 32 17.67 28.58 -10.89
C CYS A 32 16.57 29.64 -11.02
N VAL A 33 16.91 30.93 -10.89
CA VAL A 33 15.96 32.03 -11.07
C VAL A 33 15.49 32.11 -12.52
N ALA A 34 16.39 31.95 -13.50
CA ALA A 34 16.04 31.97 -14.91
C ALA A 34 15.07 30.83 -15.28
N PHE A 35 15.31 29.60 -14.80
CA PHE A 35 14.40 28.47 -15.03
C PHE A 35 13.07 28.62 -14.28
N TYR A 36 13.07 29.20 -13.09
CA TYR A 36 11.84 29.52 -12.37
C TYR A 36 10.98 30.55 -13.13
N VAL A 37 11.60 31.62 -13.64
CA VAL A 37 10.91 32.64 -14.43
C VAL A 37 10.41 32.05 -15.76
N LEU A 38 11.22 31.25 -16.46
CA LEU A 38 10.81 30.55 -17.69
C LEU A 38 9.64 29.59 -17.46
N GLY A 39 9.65 28.83 -16.36
CA GLY A 39 8.55 27.94 -15.98
C GLY A 39 7.28 28.71 -15.63
N ALA A 40 7.41 29.84 -14.93
CA ALA A 40 6.28 30.72 -14.63
C ALA A 40 5.71 31.38 -15.91
N TRP A 41 6.57 31.71 -16.88
CA TRP A 41 6.16 32.31 -18.17
C TRP A 41 5.48 31.30 -19.10
N GLN A 42 5.93 30.05 -19.13
CA GLN A 42 5.30 28.99 -19.92
C GLN A 42 3.90 28.62 -19.40
N ASN A 43 3.66 28.74 -18.08
CA ASN A 43 2.34 28.55 -17.47
C ASN A 43 1.37 29.73 -17.64
N SER A 44 1.79 30.86 -18.24
CA SER A 44 0.88 31.99 -18.55
C SER A 44 0.17 31.90 -19.91
N THR A 45 0.30 30.80 -20.64
CA THR A 45 -0.46 30.58 -21.89
C THR A 45 -1.76 29.83 -21.60
N MET A 46 -2.81 30.59 -21.31
CA MET A 46 -4.20 30.08 -21.24
C MET A 46 -4.58 29.38 -22.55
N PRO A 47 -5.08 28.12 -22.52
CA PRO A 47 -5.83 27.57 -23.64
C PRO A 47 -7.22 28.20 -23.70
N ASN A 48 -7.60 28.71 -24.86
CA ASN A 48 -8.99 29.10 -25.18
C ASN A 48 -9.92 27.86 -25.19
N PRO A 49 -11.22 28.03 -24.89
CA PRO A 49 -12.16 26.93 -24.73
C PRO A 49 -12.54 26.36 -26.10
N VAL A 50 -12.41 25.04 -26.25
CA VAL A 50 -13.00 24.30 -27.37
C VAL A 50 -14.15 23.46 -26.83
N ALA A 51 -15.28 23.60 -27.52
CA ALA A 51 -16.60 23.10 -27.16
C ALA A 51 -16.73 21.57 -27.20
N ASP A 52 -17.62 21.10 -26.32
CA ASP A 52 -18.44 19.89 -26.34
C ASP A 52 -17.96 18.66 -27.12
N SER A 53 -17.52 17.65 -26.36
CA SER A 53 -17.96 16.28 -26.61
C SER A 53 -18.33 15.61 -25.29
N ALA A 54 -19.53 15.03 -25.28
CA ALA A 54 -20.28 14.55 -24.14
C ALA A 54 -19.49 13.67 -23.15
N ILE A 55 -19.20 14.23 -21.99
CA ILE A 55 -18.99 13.47 -20.75
C ILE A 55 -20.33 13.49 -20.02
N SER A 56 -20.96 12.33 -19.91
CA SER A 56 -22.17 12.14 -19.11
C SER A 56 -21.86 12.53 -17.66
N ARG A 57 -22.32 13.72 -17.27
CA ARG A 57 -22.46 14.13 -15.87
C ARG A 57 -23.38 13.10 -15.21
N VAL A 58 -22.89 12.39 -14.20
CA VAL A 58 -23.77 11.63 -13.32
C VAL A 58 -24.28 12.62 -12.28
N ASP A 59 -25.51 13.02 -12.54
CA ASP A 59 -26.35 13.91 -11.74
C ASP A 59 -26.50 13.39 -10.31
N CYS A 60 -26.29 14.28 -9.34
CA CYS A 60 -26.86 14.15 -8.01
C CYS A 60 -28.05 15.11 -7.98
N ASP A 61 -29.26 14.65 -8.31
CA ASP A 61 -30.47 15.32 -7.82
C ASP A 61 -31.76 14.49 -7.92
N THR A 62 -32.61 14.77 -6.92
CA THR A 62 -34.01 14.36 -6.67
C THR A 62 -34.29 12.96 -6.12
N VAL A 63 -34.38 12.95 -4.79
CA VAL A 63 -35.20 12.04 -3.99
C VAL A 63 -36.65 12.13 -4.45
N ALA A 64 -37.14 11.07 -5.09
CA ALA A 64 -38.56 10.78 -5.13
C ALA A 64 -38.91 9.91 -3.92
N GLN A 65 -39.63 10.50 -2.97
CA GLN A 65 -40.39 9.77 -1.96
C GLN A 65 -41.24 8.70 -2.64
N ARG A 66 -41.16 7.46 -2.14
CA ARG A 66 -42.26 6.51 -2.27
C ARG A 66 -42.62 6.00 -0.90
N ASP A 67 -43.89 6.23 -0.59
CA ASP A 67 -44.59 5.86 0.62
C ASP A 67 -44.46 4.38 0.96
N GLY A 68 -44.52 4.12 2.27
CA GLY A 68 -44.46 2.80 2.86
C GLY A 68 -45.57 1.88 2.34
N SER A 69 -45.15 0.71 1.89
CA SER A 69 -45.99 -0.48 1.91
C SER A 69 -45.13 -1.65 2.40
N VAL A 70 -45.58 -2.24 3.49
CA VAL A 70 -45.03 -3.45 4.10
C VAL A 70 -45.19 -4.60 3.09
N PRO A 71 -44.13 -5.36 2.74
CA PRO A 71 -44.33 -6.54 1.91
C PRO A 71 -44.96 -7.63 2.78
N SER A 72 -46.22 -7.94 2.47
CA SER A 72 -46.93 -9.10 2.99
C SER A 72 -46.27 -10.37 2.45
N PHE A 73 -46.09 -11.36 3.32
CA PHE A 73 -45.59 -12.69 2.98
C PHE A 73 -46.57 -13.38 2.02
N ALA A 74 -46.19 -13.46 0.74
CA ALA A 74 -46.82 -14.37 -0.21
C ALA A 74 -46.25 -15.80 -0.03
N PRO A 75 -47.03 -16.87 -0.29
CA PRO A 75 -46.55 -18.23 -0.18
C PRO A 75 -45.50 -18.51 -1.25
N ALA A 76 -44.48 -19.28 -0.87
CA ALA A 76 -43.32 -19.61 -1.67
C ALA A 76 -43.73 -20.11 -3.07
N SER A 77 -43.45 -19.31 -4.11
CA SER A 77 -43.20 -19.87 -5.42
C SER A 77 -41.96 -20.75 -5.28
N GLU A 78 -42.01 -21.96 -5.84
CA GLU A 78 -40.85 -22.82 -6.02
C GLU A 78 -39.85 -22.07 -6.91
N ASN A 79 -39.03 -21.21 -6.31
CA ASN A 79 -37.84 -20.67 -6.93
C ASN A 79 -36.86 -21.85 -6.98
N VAL A 80 -36.97 -22.64 -8.05
CA VAL A 80 -35.98 -23.63 -8.41
C VAL A 80 -34.64 -22.90 -8.43
N LEU A 81 -33.79 -23.23 -7.47
CA LEU A 81 -32.44 -22.68 -7.40
C LEU A 81 -31.71 -23.19 -8.64
N ASP A 82 -31.38 -22.27 -9.53
CA ASP A 82 -30.58 -22.54 -10.72
C ASP A 82 -29.13 -22.76 -10.28
N PHE A 83 -28.71 -24.03 -10.30
CA PHE A 83 -27.33 -24.44 -10.02
C PHE A 83 -26.52 -24.63 -11.32
N ASP A 84 -27.10 -24.32 -12.48
CA ASP A 84 -26.38 -24.42 -13.73
C ASP A 84 -25.35 -23.30 -13.85
N ALA A 85 -24.17 -23.66 -14.35
CA ALA A 85 -23.14 -22.68 -14.65
C ALA A 85 -23.63 -21.77 -15.78
N HIS A 86 -23.96 -20.51 -15.48
CA HIS A 86 -24.29 -19.50 -16.51
C HIS A 86 -23.10 -19.11 -17.42
N HIS A 87 -21.95 -19.76 -17.22
CA HIS A 87 -20.79 -19.71 -18.09
C HIS A 87 -20.57 -21.07 -18.77
N GLN A 88 -21.59 -21.60 -19.43
CA GLN A 88 -21.36 -22.68 -20.39
C GLN A 88 -20.63 -22.07 -21.59
N LEU A 89 -19.33 -22.37 -21.71
CA LEU A 89 -18.59 -22.15 -22.94
C LEU A 89 -19.28 -22.97 -24.01
N ASN A 90 -19.99 -22.30 -24.92
CA ASN A 90 -20.42 -22.90 -26.18
C ASN A 90 -19.16 -23.27 -26.95
N LEU A 91 -18.65 -24.49 -26.70
CA LEU A 91 -17.68 -25.16 -27.54
C LEU A 91 -18.41 -25.59 -28.82
N SER A 92 -18.84 -24.61 -29.61
CA SER A 92 -19.02 -24.89 -31.02
C SER A 92 -17.66 -25.36 -31.53
N ASN A 93 -17.60 -26.58 -32.04
CA ASN A 93 -16.45 -27.16 -32.74
C ASN A 93 -16.12 -26.39 -34.05
N THR A 94 -16.17 -25.06 -34.03
CA THR A 94 -15.22 -24.26 -34.78
C THR A 94 -13.87 -24.53 -34.14
N GLU A 95 -12.99 -25.22 -34.89
CA GLU A 95 -11.55 -25.23 -34.66
C GLU A 95 -11.11 -23.78 -34.46
N SER A 96 -11.16 -23.32 -33.22
CA SER A 96 -10.73 -22.00 -32.85
C SER A 96 -9.22 -22.08 -32.96
N ALA A 97 -8.69 -21.64 -34.09
CA ALA A 97 -7.26 -21.57 -34.34
C ALA A 97 -6.61 -21.02 -33.07
N VAL A 98 -5.76 -21.83 -32.42
CA VAL A 98 -5.09 -21.44 -31.19
C VAL A 98 -4.37 -20.13 -31.48
N GLN A 99 -4.87 -19.03 -30.91
CA GLN A 99 -4.33 -17.72 -31.19
C GLN A 99 -2.90 -17.67 -30.64
N GLN A 100 -1.93 -17.75 -31.54
CA GLN A 100 -0.53 -17.80 -31.17
C GLN A 100 -0.05 -16.38 -30.87
N PHE A 101 0.24 -16.10 -29.60
CA PHE A 101 0.78 -14.82 -29.17
C PHE A 101 2.31 -14.82 -29.33
N PRO A 102 2.90 -13.81 -29.97
CA PRO A 102 4.36 -13.67 -30.02
C PRO A 102 4.92 -13.36 -28.63
N ALA A 103 6.22 -13.55 -28.42
CA ALA A 103 6.89 -13.09 -27.21
C ALA A 103 7.00 -11.55 -27.20
N CYS A 104 6.79 -10.93 -26.05
CA CYS A 104 7.03 -9.51 -25.88
C CYS A 104 8.54 -9.20 -25.84
N PRO A 105 8.96 -7.96 -26.13
CA PRO A 105 10.35 -7.55 -25.92
C PRO A 105 10.76 -7.70 -24.44
N LEU A 106 12.04 -7.99 -24.19
CA LEU A 106 12.57 -8.24 -22.83
C LEU A 106 12.38 -7.07 -21.85
N ASN A 107 12.25 -5.83 -22.35
CA ASN A 107 11.96 -4.66 -21.53
C ASN A 107 10.56 -4.69 -20.90
N GLN A 108 9.70 -5.62 -21.32
CA GLN A 108 8.37 -5.84 -20.74
C GLN A 108 8.36 -6.94 -19.68
N SER A 109 9.52 -7.53 -19.33
CA SER A 109 9.61 -8.59 -18.30
C SER A 109 9.04 -8.16 -16.92
N GLU A 110 8.96 -6.85 -16.67
CA GLU A 110 8.43 -6.25 -15.45
C GLU A 110 7.09 -5.52 -15.66
N TYR A 111 6.43 -5.84 -16.77
CA TYR A 111 5.10 -5.33 -17.06
C TYR A 111 4.10 -5.90 -16.05
N THR A 112 3.51 -5.01 -15.27
CA THR A 112 2.44 -5.32 -14.33
C THR A 112 1.14 -4.68 -14.85
N PRO A 113 0.17 -5.47 -15.33
CA PRO A 113 -1.07 -4.94 -15.86
C PRO A 113 -1.77 -4.01 -14.87
N CYS A 114 -2.26 -2.87 -15.36
CA CYS A 114 -2.95 -1.82 -14.60
C CYS A 114 -2.13 -1.08 -13.52
N GLU A 115 -0.84 -1.41 -13.35
CA GLU A 115 0.05 -0.83 -12.33
C GLU A 115 1.18 -0.03 -13.00
N ASP A 116 0.86 0.63 -14.12
CA ASP A 116 1.81 1.44 -14.89
C ASP A 116 2.06 2.79 -14.21
N ARG A 117 3.33 3.05 -13.88
CA ARG A 117 3.74 4.25 -13.13
C ARG A 117 3.51 5.54 -13.91
N LYS A 118 3.63 5.54 -15.25
CA LYS A 118 3.48 6.75 -16.06
C LYS A 118 2.00 7.12 -16.17
N ARG A 119 1.14 6.14 -16.40
CA ARG A 119 -0.31 6.29 -16.44
C ARG A 119 -0.86 6.74 -15.10
N GLY A 120 -0.48 6.06 -14.01
CA GLY A 120 -0.98 6.41 -12.67
C GLY A 120 -0.71 7.87 -12.30
N ARG A 121 0.47 8.42 -12.67
CA ARG A 121 0.85 9.82 -12.44
C ARG A 121 -0.04 10.87 -13.12
N LEU A 122 -0.92 10.47 -14.04
CA LEU A 122 -1.88 11.37 -14.70
C LEU A 122 -3.11 11.65 -13.81
N PHE A 123 -3.32 10.84 -12.76
CA PHE A 123 -4.47 10.95 -11.86
C PHE A 123 -4.15 11.78 -10.62
N ASP A 124 -5.21 12.13 -9.88
CA ASP A 124 -5.13 12.94 -8.66
C ASP A 124 -4.19 12.29 -7.62
N ARG A 125 -3.50 13.15 -6.88
CA ARG A 125 -2.64 12.75 -5.77
C ARG A 125 -3.39 12.61 -4.46
N ASP A 126 -4.54 13.27 -4.33
CA ASP A 126 -5.41 13.10 -3.17
C ASP A 126 -5.81 11.63 -3.01
N MET A 127 -5.89 11.19 -1.76
CA MET A 127 -6.14 9.79 -1.39
C MET A 127 -5.28 8.76 -2.15
N LEU A 128 -4.09 9.12 -2.60
CA LEU A 128 -3.20 8.23 -3.37
C LEU A 128 -3.84 7.63 -4.63
N ILE A 129 -4.84 8.30 -5.25
CA ILE A 129 -5.55 7.80 -6.44
C ILE A 129 -4.55 7.46 -7.57
N TYR A 130 -3.50 8.26 -7.75
CA TYR A 130 -2.42 7.99 -8.71
C TYR A 130 -1.66 6.67 -8.52
N ARG A 131 -1.81 5.99 -7.37
CA ARG A 131 -1.24 4.67 -7.06
C ARG A 131 -2.26 3.53 -7.13
N GLU A 132 -3.52 3.85 -7.45
CA GLU A 132 -4.55 2.84 -7.69
C GLU A 132 -4.34 2.16 -9.05
N ARG A 133 -5.13 1.12 -9.29
CA ARG A 133 -5.11 0.36 -10.54
C ARG A 133 -5.70 1.21 -11.66
N HIS A 134 -4.88 1.50 -12.67
CA HIS A 134 -5.28 2.22 -13.88
C HIS A 134 -5.02 1.35 -15.09
N CYS A 135 -6.04 0.69 -15.61
CA CYS A 135 -5.89 -0.27 -16.69
C CYS A 135 -5.76 0.38 -18.08
N PRO A 136 -4.99 -0.23 -19.01
CA PRO A 136 -5.02 0.12 -20.43
C PRO A 136 -6.42 -0.01 -21.04
N GLY A 137 -6.76 0.93 -21.92
CA GLY A 137 -7.92 0.79 -22.79
C GLY A 137 -7.75 -0.41 -23.75
N LYS A 138 -8.82 -0.84 -24.42
CA LYS A 138 -8.79 -2.03 -25.30
C LYS A 138 -7.69 -1.97 -26.37
N ASP A 139 -7.41 -0.77 -26.88
CA ASP A 139 -6.43 -0.54 -27.95
C ASP A 139 -4.97 -0.47 -27.44
N GLU A 140 -4.79 -0.31 -26.13
CA GLU A 140 -3.47 -0.23 -25.47
C GLU A 140 -3.06 -1.56 -24.83
N GLN A 141 -3.91 -2.59 -24.91
CA GLN A 141 -3.65 -3.89 -24.33
C GLN A 141 -2.53 -4.61 -25.09
N ILE A 142 -1.54 -5.05 -24.34
CA ILE A 142 -0.42 -5.83 -24.86
C ILE A 142 -0.93 -7.24 -25.19
N ARG A 143 -0.77 -7.65 -26.45
CA ARG A 143 -1.15 -8.97 -26.96
C ARG A 143 0.08 -9.81 -27.30
N CYS A 144 0.93 -10.04 -26.31
CA CYS A 144 2.11 -10.89 -26.43
C CYS A 144 2.39 -11.59 -25.09
N LEU A 145 3.20 -12.65 -25.12
CA LEU A 145 3.63 -13.40 -23.94
C LEU A 145 4.79 -12.67 -23.27
N ILE A 146 4.58 -12.21 -22.03
CA ILE A 146 5.61 -11.52 -21.24
C ILE A 146 6.76 -12.51 -20.93
N PRO A 147 7.99 -12.23 -21.38
CA PRO A 147 9.11 -13.12 -21.11
C PRO A 147 9.55 -13.03 -19.65
N ALA A 148 9.99 -14.16 -19.09
CA ALA A 148 10.66 -14.16 -17.80
C ALA A 148 12.03 -13.45 -17.88
N PRO A 149 12.55 -12.91 -16.77
CA PRO A 149 13.90 -12.37 -16.71
C PRO A 149 14.97 -13.37 -17.19
N PRO A 150 16.09 -12.91 -17.78
CA PRO A 150 17.18 -13.79 -18.18
C PRO A 150 17.69 -14.63 -17.00
N LYS A 151 17.83 -15.94 -17.21
CA LYS A 151 18.27 -16.92 -16.19
C LYS A 151 17.28 -17.12 -15.04
N TYR A 152 16.01 -16.76 -15.23
CA TYR A 152 14.94 -17.12 -14.30
C TYR A 152 14.97 -18.61 -13.95
N LYS A 153 14.74 -18.92 -12.67
CA LYS A 153 14.71 -20.28 -12.14
C LYS A 153 13.43 -20.51 -11.36
N ASN A 154 13.03 -21.77 -11.26
CA ASN A 154 11.95 -22.14 -10.37
C ASN A 154 12.27 -21.70 -8.92
N PRO A 155 11.30 -21.09 -8.21
CA PRO A 155 11.46 -20.75 -6.80
C PRO A 155 11.81 -21.94 -5.93
N PHE A 156 12.45 -21.68 -4.79
CA PHE A 156 12.67 -22.69 -3.75
C PHE A 156 11.34 -23.23 -3.25
N ARG A 157 11.35 -24.43 -2.65
CA ARG A 157 10.15 -24.98 -2.01
C ARG A 157 9.98 -24.38 -0.61
N TRP A 158 8.74 -24.23 -0.17
CA TRP A 158 8.46 -23.90 1.22
C TRP A 158 8.94 -25.04 2.14
N PRO A 159 9.55 -24.78 3.32
CA PRO A 159 9.76 -23.47 3.95
C PRO A 159 11.07 -22.77 3.61
N GLU A 160 11.94 -23.36 2.79
CA GLU A 160 13.23 -22.73 2.40
C GLU A 160 13.00 -21.39 1.70
N SER A 161 12.02 -21.35 0.78
CA SER A 161 11.63 -20.14 0.05
C SER A 161 11.25 -18.96 0.95
N ARG A 162 10.86 -19.22 2.22
CA ARG A 162 10.59 -18.15 3.19
C ARG A 162 11.77 -17.21 3.33
N ASP A 163 13.00 -17.72 3.37
CA ASP A 163 14.18 -16.93 3.73
C ASP A 163 15.13 -16.71 2.55
N VAL A 164 14.86 -17.30 1.37
CA VAL A 164 15.71 -17.15 0.18
C VAL A 164 14.91 -17.04 -1.13
N ALA A 165 15.44 -16.26 -2.07
CA ALA A 165 14.97 -16.18 -3.46
C ALA A 165 16.17 -16.10 -4.41
N TRP A 166 15.99 -16.45 -5.69
CA TRP A 166 17.05 -16.30 -6.69
C TRP A 166 17.27 -14.83 -7.06
N PHE A 167 18.54 -14.43 -7.21
CA PHE A 167 18.86 -13.09 -7.68
C PHE A 167 18.32 -12.81 -9.08
N ASP A 168 18.53 -13.76 -10.00
CA ASP A 168 18.14 -13.62 -11.40
C ASP A 168 16.61 -13.52 -11.61
N ASN A 169 15.81 -13.96 -10.63
CA ASN A 169 14.35 -13.84 -10.70
C ASN A 169 13.88 -12.40 -10.45
N ILE A 170 14.68 -11.61 -9.72
CA ILE A 170 14.39 -10.21 -9.38
C ILE A 170 15.72 -9.43 -9.45
N PRO A 171 16.23 -9.11 -10.65
CA PRO A 171 17.61 -8.62 -10.83
C PRO A 171 17.83 -7.15 -10.39
N HIS A 172 17.26 -6.75 -9.25
CA HIS A 172 17.28 -5.43 -8.64
C HIS A 172 18.05 -5.43 -7.32
N LYS A 173 19.06 -4.59 -7.19
CA LYS A 173 19.90 -4.49 -5.98
C LYS A 173 19.54 -3.31 -5.09
N GLU A 174 18.76 -2.36 -5.58
CA GLU A 174 18.45 -1.08 -4.99
C GLU A 174 17.92 -1.26 -3.56
N LEU A 175 16.93 -2.13 -3.39
CA LEU A 175 16.33 -2.40 -2.07
C LEU A 175 17.35 -3.01 -1.09
N SER A 176 18.24 -3.89 -1.57
CA SER A 176 19.28 -4.48 -0.72
C SER A 176 20.35 -3.47 -0.29
N ILE A 177 20.58 -2.43 -1.09
CA ILE A 177 21.52 -1.35 -0.79
C ILE A 177 20.87 -0.35 0.17
N GLU A 178 19.67 0.13 -0.15
CA GLU A 178 18.99 1.17 0.62
C GLU A 178 18.48 0.69 1.98
N LYS A 179 18.08 -0.58 2.09
CA LYS A 179 17.57 -1.18 3.33
C LYS A 179 18.55 -2.13 4.00
N ALA A 180 19.84 -2.07 3.62
CA ALA A 180 20.90 -2.90 4.18
C ALA A 180 20.93 -2.85 5.72
N VAL A 181 20.88 -1.63 6.29
CA VAL A 181 20.93 -1.39 7.74
C VAL A 181 19.73 -2.01 8.46
N GLN A 182 18.57 -2.06 7.81
CA GLN A 182 17.33 -2.60 8.38
C GLN A 182 17.23 -4.12 8.27
N ASN A 183 18.22 -4.78 7.65
CA ASN A 183 18.25 -6.22 7.42
C ASN A 183 17.00 -6.75 6.69
N TRP A 184 16.46 -6.00 5.72
CA TRP A 184 15.31 -6.50 4.94
C TRP A 184 15.73 -7.61 3.98
N ILE A 185 16.78 -7.36 3.22
CA ILE A 185 17.32 -8.26 2.19
C ILE A 185 18.84 -8.16 2.22
N ARG A 186 19.53 -9.29 2.03
CA ARG A 186 20.96 -9.37 1.75
C ARG A 186 21.19 -10.08 0.42
N VAL A 187 22.17 -9.62 -0.35
CA VAL A 187 22.60 -10.32 -1.57
C VAL A 187 23.75 -11.26 -1.19
N GLU A 188 23.57 -12.55 -1.43
CA GLU A 188 24.55 -13.61 -1.17
C GLU A 188 24.81 -14.41 -2.45
N GLY A 189 25.85 -14.02 -3.19
CA GLY A 189 26.18 -14.64 -4.47
C GLY A 189 25.03 -14.46 -5.48
N ASN A 190 24.38 -15.56 -5.84
CA ASN A 190 23.24 -15.59 -6.76
C ASN A 190 21.87 -15.69 -6.07
N LYS A 191 21.80 -15.40 -4.77
CA LYS A 191 20.56 -15.44 -3.97
C LYS A 191 20.33 -14.12 -3.24
N PHE A 192 19.06 -13.82 -3.01
CA PHE A 192 18.63 -12.92 -1.96
C PHE A 192 18.34 -13.72 -0.70
N ARG A 193 18.76 -13.21 0.46
CA ARG A 193 18.42 -13.73 1.79
C ARG A 193 17.56 -12.72 2.53
N PHE A 194 16.50 -13.22 3.17
CA PHE A 194 15.52 -12.44 3.93
C PHE A 194 15.58 -12.85 5.40
N PRO A 195 16.35 -12.15 6.24
CA PRO A 195 16.50 -12.52 7.64
C PRO A 195 15.28 -12.12 8.51
N GLY A 196 14.19 -11.67 7.88
CA GLY A 196 12.97 -11.22 8.56
C GLY A 196 13.10 -9.83 9.20
N GLY A 197 14.15 -9.08 8.90
CA GLY A 197 14.37 -7.74 9.43
C GLY A 197 13.34 -6.72 8.93
N GLY A 198 13.29 -5.59 9.61
CA GLY A 198 12.29 -4.54 9.44
C GLY A 198 12.70 -3.31 10.21
N THR A 199 12.17 -2.13 9.86
CA THR A 199 12.34 -0.96 10.72
C THR A 199 11.75 -1.21 12.12
N MET A 200 10.62 -1.92 12.19
CA MET A 200 10.02 -2.35 13.47
C MET A 200 10.38 -3.78 13.88
N PHE A 201 11.24 -4.46 13.12
CA PHE A 201 11.67 -5.82 13.41
C PHE A 201 13.20 -5.87 13.59
N PRO A 202 13.78 -5.09 14.53
CA PRO A 202 15.24 -5.04 14.71
C PRO A 202 15.82 -6.41 15.09
N HIS A 203 15.02 -7.26 15.75
CA HIS A 203 15.35 -8.64 16.12
C HIS A 203 14.69 -9.70 15.21
N GLY A 204 14.12 -9.27 14.08
CA GLY A 204 13.43 -10.13 13.12
C GLY A 204 11.93 -10.31 13.40
N ALA A 205 11.20 -10.68 12.34
CA ALA A 205 9.74 -10.79 12.35
C ALA A 205 9.22 -11.86 13.34
N ASP A 206 9.95 -12.96 13.56
CA ASP A 206 9.54 -14.01 14.51
C ASP A 206 9.48 -13.46 15.95
N ALA A 207 10.52 -12.74 16.38
CA ALA A 207 10.57 -12.13 17.71
C ALA A 207 9.48 -11.07 17.91
N TYR A 208 9.19 -10.29 16.86
CA TYR A 208 8.08 -9.35 16.86
C TYR A 208 6.72 -10.04 17.01
N ILE A 209 6.50 -11.14 16.28
CA ILE A 209 5.28 -11.96 16.39
C ILE A 209 5.18 -12.57 17.80
N ASP A 210 6.29 -12.97 18.42
CA ASP A 210 6.31 -13.46 19.79
C ASP A 210 5.92 -12.38 20.81
N GLU A 211 6.34 -11.12 20.62
CA GLU A 211 5.86 -10.00 21.44
C GLU A 211 4.37 -9.77 21.29
N ILE A 212 3.82 -9.85 20.07
CA ILE A 212 2.36 -9.81 19.86
C ILE A 212 1.68 -10.98 20.58
N SER A 213 2.25 -12.18 20.49
CA SER A 213 1.70 -13.39 21.11
C SER A 213 1.66 -13.33 22.64
N LYS A 214 2.40 -12.40 23.27
CA LYS A 214 2.31 -12.12 24.73
C LYS A 214 1.13 -11.23 25.08
N LEU A 215 0.60 -10.47 24.12
CA LEU A 215 -0.50 -9.51 24.31
C LEU A 215 -1.85 -10.11 23.90
N ILE A 216 -1.87 -10.89 22.82
CA ILE A 216 -3.04 -11.62 22.33
C ILE A 216 -2.63 -13.04 21.93
N SER A 217 -3.56 -14.00 22.03
CA SER A 217 -3.28 -15.38 21.65
C SER A 217 -3.23 -15.53 20.12
N LEU A 218 -2.08 -15.96 19.58
CA LEU A 218 -1.90 -16.30 18.17
C LEU A 218 -1.91 -17.82 17.91
N SER A 219 -2.03 -18.64 18.95
CA SER A 219 -1.84 -20.11 18.88
C SER A 219 -3.10 -20.93 19.15
N ASP A 220 -4.19 -20.30 19.60
CA ASP A 220 -5.43 -21.01 19.94
C ASP A 220 -6.39 -21.25 18.77
N GLY A 221 -5.98 -20.90 17.54
CA GLY A 221 -6.76 -21.10 16.33
C GLY A 221 -7.91 -20.11 16.11
N ARG A 222 -8.08 -19.10 16.97
CA ARG A 222 -9.08 -18.03 16.75
C ARG A 222 -8.69 -17.09 15.62
N ILE A 223 -7.40 -16.84 15.45
CA ILE A 223 -6.84 -16.06 14.35
C ILE A 223 -6.30 -17.04 13.31
N ARG A 224 -6.83 -17.00 12.09
CA ARG A 224 -6.46 -17.90 11.00
C ARG A 224 -6.11 -17.15 9.72
N THR A 225 -6.77 -16.01 9.49
CA THR A 225 -6.49 -15.14 8.34
C THR A 225 -6.09 -13.73 8.77
N ALA A 226 -5.06 -13.20 8.13
CA ALA A 226 -4.57 -11.85 8.39
C ALA A 226 -4.43 -11.04 7.09
N ILE A 227 -4.58 -9.73 7.20
CA ILE A 227 -4.22 -8.77 6.16
C ILE A 227 -3.08 -7.87 6.67
N ASP A 228 -2.03 -7.71 5.87
CA ASP A 228 -0.82 -6.95 6.23
C ASP A 228 -0.62 -5.79 5.25
N THR A 229 -0.91 -4.57 5.73
CA THR A 229 -0.91 -3.35 4.93
C THR A 229 0.48 -2.70 4.96
N GLY A 230 1.02 -2.32 3.80
CA GLY A 230 2.36 -1.72 3.72
C GLY A 230 3.48 -2.71 4.04
N CYS A 231 3.32 -3.96 3.61
CA CYS A 231 4.08 -5.13 4.04
C CYS A 231 5.58 -5.14 3.73
N GLY A 232 6.09 -4.21 2.92
CA GLY A 232 7.46 -4.27 2.41
C GLY A 232 7.69 -5.58 1.64
N VAL A 233 8.67 -6.37 2.09
CA VAL A 233 8.97 -7.71 1.56
C VAL A 233 8.13 -8.84 2.20
N ALA A 234 7.03 -8.50 2.87
CA ALA A 234 6.10 -9.42 3.53
C ALA A 234 6.72 -10.32 4.61
N SER A 235 7.74 -9.85 5.34
CA SER A 235 8.38 -10.61 6.42
C SER A 235 7.40 -11.03 7.52
N PHE A 236 6.48 -10.14 7.91
CA PHE A 236 5.44 -10.44 8.90
C PHE A 236 4.54 -11.60 8.42
N GLY A 237 3.98 -11.49 7.20
CA GLY A 237 3.16 -12.55 6.62
C GLY A 237 3.89 -13.88 6.47
N ALA A 238 5.15 -13.85 6.03
CA ALA A 238 5.98 -15.05 5.86
C ALA A 238 6.22 -15.81 7.17
N TYR A 239 6.40 -15.08 8.28
CA TYR A 239 6.68 -15.69 9.59
C TYR A 239 5.40 -16.06 10.36
N LEU A 240 4.27 -15.39 10.10
CA LEU A 240 2.97 -15.77 10.64
C LEU A 240 2.51 -17.17 10.19
N LEU A 241 2.96 -17.63 9.03
CA LEU A 241 2.62 -19.00 8.58
C LEU A 241 3.16 -20.07 9.54
N LYS A 242 4.24 -19.80 10.29
CA LYS A 242 4.71 -20.69 11.38
C LYS A 242 3.69 -20.85 12.52
N ARG A 243 2.76 -19.89 12.66
CA ARG A 243 1.66 -19.90 13.63
C ARG A 243 0.34 -20.37 13.00
N ASN A 244 0.38 -20.97 11.80
CA ASN A 244 -0.79 -21.40 11.03
C ASN A 244 -1.77 -20.26 10.69
N ILE A 245 -1.25 -19.03 10.55
CA ILE A 245 -2.02 -17.86 10.14
C ILE A 245 -1.64 -17.53 8.69
N ILE A 246 -2.62 -17.58 7.80
CA ILE A 246 -2.45 -17.21 6.39
C ILE A 246 -2.62 -15.71 6.26
N THR A 247 -1.57 -15.03 5.79
CA THR A 247 -1.56 -13.58 5.64
C THR A 247 -1.57 -13.21 4.18
N VAL A 248 -2.47 -12.29 3.80
CA VAL A 248 -2.41 -11.59 2.52
C VAL A 248 -1.76 -10.24 2.74
N SER A 249 -0.55 -10.09 2.25
CA SER A 249 0.19 -8.84 2.31
C SER A 249 -0.15 -7.95 1.12
N PHE A 250 -0.25 -6.64 1.30
CA PHE A 250 -0.36 -5.74 0.15
C PHE A 250 0.41 -4.44 0.35
N ALA A 251 0.96 -3.94 -0.74
CA ALA A 251 1.72 -2.70 -0.79
C ALA A 251 1.60 -2.07 -2.18
N PRO A 252 1.70 -0.74 -2.29
CA PRO A 252 1.73 -0.09 -3.60
C PRO A 252 3.00 -0.48 -4.35
N ARG A 253 3.00 -0.30 -5.67
CA ARG A 253 4.23 -0.41 -6.45
C ARG A 253 5.24 0.64 -5.98
N ASP A 254 6.32 0.17 -5.36
CA ASP A 254 7.34 1.03 -4.78
C ASP A 254 8.33 1.56 -5.83
N THR A 255 9.13 2.57 -5.48
CA THR A 255 10.23 3.07 -6.30
C THR A 255 11.32 2.04 -6.58
N HIS A 256 11.41 1.00 -5.75
CA HIS A 256 12.34 -0.12 -5.92
C HIS A 256 11.71 -1.29 -6.70
N GLU A 257 10.50 -1.10 -7.25
CA GLU A 257 9.80 -1.92 -8.25
C GLU A 257 9.43 -3.36 -7.85
N ALA A 258 10.08 -3.95 -6.84
CA ALA A 258 10.07 -5.40 -6.62
C ALA A 258 9.55 -5.87 -5.24
N GLN A 259 9.03 -5.01 -4.36
CA GLN A 259 8.63 -5.42 -2.99
C GLN A 259 7.65 -6.60 -2.95
N VAL A 260 6.53 -6.49 -3.68
CA VAL A 260 5.54 -7.58 -3.81
C VAL A 260 6.11 -8.78 -4.57
N GLN A 261 6.94 -8.54 -5.60
CA GLN A 261 7.63 -9.60 -6.34
C GLN A 261 8.52 -10.44 -5.41
N PHE A 262 9.27 -9.81 -4.49
CA PHE A 262 10.08 -10.52 -3.50
C PHE A 262 9.23 -11.45 -2.62
N ALA A 263 8.05 -10.99 -2.19
CA ALA A 263 7.13 -11.82 -1.43
C ALA A 263 6.63 -13.03 -2.25
N LEU A 264 6.24 -12.80 -3.50
CA LEU A 264 5.74 -13.85 -4.40
C LEU A 264 6.81 -14.90 -4.73
N GLU A 265 8.05 -14.49 -5.02
CA GLU A 265 9.18 -15.42 -5.27
C GLU A 265 9.55 -16.27 -4.04
N ARG A 266 9.09 -15.87 -2.85
CA ARG A 266 9.25 -16.61 -1.59
C ARG A 266 8.05 -17.51 -1.27
N GLY A 267 6.99 -17.46 -2.08
CA GLY A 267 5.74 -18.18 -1.86
C GLY A 267 4.82 -17.53 -0.81
N VAL A 268 5.01 -16.23 -0.54
CA VAL A 268 4.19 -15.47 0.43
C VAL A 268 3.06 -14.77 -0.32
N PRO A 269 1.77 -14.93 0.08
CA PRO A 269 0.67 -14.27 -0.60
C PRO A 269 0.80 -12.74 -0.50
N ALA A 270 0.97 -12.09 -1.64
CA ALA A 270 1.10 -10.64 -1.72
C ALA A 270 0.43 -10.07 -2.96
N ILE A 271 -0.12 -8.85 -2.85
CA ILE A 271 -0.84 -8.17 -3.92
C ILE A 271 -0.37 -6.72 -4.03
N LEU A 272 -0.26 -6.21 -5.26
CA LEU A 272 -0.09 -4.78 -5.49
C LEU A 272 -1.42 -4.06 -5.17
N GLY A 273 -1.38 -3.10 -4.27
CA GLY A 273 -2.57 -2.35 -3.89
C GLY A 273 -2.27 -1.21 -2.93
N VAL A 274 -3.22 -0.28 -2.86
CA VAL A 274 -3.16 0.89 -1.99
C VAL A 274 -4.53 1.08 -1.32
N MET A 275 -4.54 1.61 -0.10
CA MET A 275 -5.76 2.16 0.47
C MET A 275 -5.87 3.61 0.01
N GLY A 276 -6.77 3.84 -0.96
CA GLY A 276 -7.03 5.15 -1.52
C GLY A 276 -8.51 5.49 -1.50
N SER A 277 -9.07 5.81 -2.66
CA SER A 277 -10.47 6.11 -2.89
C SER A 277 -11.36 4.87 -3.06
N ILE A 278 -10.77 3.71 -3.38
CA ILE A 278 -11.48 2.46 -3.67
C ILE A 278 -11.41 1.49 -2.47
N ARG A 279 -12.50 0.78 -2.19
CA ARG A 279 -12.52 -0.32 -1.20
C ARG A 279 -11.51 -1.40 -1.55
N LEU A 280 -10.98 -2.05 -0.53
CA LEU A 280 -10.15 -3.24 -0.71
C LEU A 280 -10.98 -4.36 -1.36
N PRO A 281 -10.39 -5.17 -2.26
CA PRO A 281 -11.08 -6.19 -3.04
C PRO A 281 -11.35 -7.46 -2.22
N TYR A 282 -11.76 -7.29 -0.96
CA TYR A 282 -12.11 -8.37 -0.05
C TYR A 282 -13.56 -8.22 0.39
N PRO A 283 -14.30 -9.33 0.55
CA PRO A 283 -15.63 -9.29 1.13
C PRO A 283 -15.57 -8.81 2.58
N SER A 284 -16.71 -8.44 3.15
CA SER A 284 -16.76 -8.11 4.55
C SER A 284 -16.36 -9.32 5.39
N ARG A 285 -15.75 -9.09 6.56
CA ARG A 285 -15.42 -10.16 7.52
C ARG A 285 -14.50 -11.27 6.95
N ALA A 286 -13.60 -10.91 6.04
CA ALA A 286 -12.61 -11.82 5.44
C ALA A 286 -11.43 -12.18 6.37
N PHE A 287 -11.08 -11.29 7.31
CA PHE A 287 -9.86 -11.42 8.12
C PHE A 287 -10.14 -11.43 9.63
N ASP A 288 -9.36 -12.21 10.37
CA ASP A 288 -9.36 -12.22 11.84
C ASP A 288 -8.42 -11.15 12.41
N LEU A 289 -7.38 -10.79 11.65
CA LEU A 289 -6.33 -9.87 12.04
C LEU A 289 -6.01 -8.89 10.90
N ALA A 290 -5.89 -7.61 11.22
CA ALA A 290 -5.33 -6.60 10.33
C ALA A 290 -4.06 -6.03 10.97
N HIS A 291 -3.01 -5.86 10.19
CA HIS A 291 -1.71 -5.41 10.68
C HIS A 291 -1.17 -4.27 9.82
N CYS A 292 -0.60 -3.26 10.48
CA CYS A 292 0.21 -2.23 9.87
C CYS A 292 1.46 -1.99 10.72
N SER A 293 2.62 -2.02 10.09
CA SER A 293 3.87 -1.59 10.69
C SER A 293 4.49 -0.48 9.85
N ARG A 294 4.43 0.76 10.34
CA ARG A 294 4.89 1.97 9.62
C ARG A 294 4.39 2.05 8.17
N CYS A 295 3.13 1.66 7.92
CA CYS A 295 2.56 1.57 6.58
C CYS A 295 2.27 2.92 5.90
N LEU A 296 2.45 4.05 6.61
CA LEU A 296 2.21 5.42 6.14
C LEU A 296 0.76 5.70 5.72
N ILE A 297 -0.18 4.87 6.16
CA ILE A 297 -1.62 5.10 5.96
C ILE A 297 -2.08 6.08 7.03
N PRO A 298 -2.70 7.22 6.67
CA PRO A 298 -3.20 8.18 7.63
C PRO A 298 -4.52 7.66 8.23
N TRP A 299 -4.45 6.72 9.17
CA TRP A 299 -5.60 5.98 9.71
C TRP A 299 -6.75 6.84 10.23
N GLY A 300 -6.46 8.02 10.78
CA GLY A 300 -7.46 9.01 11.21
C GLY A 300 -7.88 10.04 10.14
N GLY A 301 -7.40 9.90 8.90
CA GLY A 301 -7.71 10.79 7.77
C GLY A 301 -9.08 10.49 7.14
N HIS A 302 -9.59 11.46 6.36
CA HIS A 302 -10.89 11.39 5.67
C HIS A 302 -12.02 10.88 6.60
N ASP A 303 -12.15 11.51 7.78
CA ASP A 303 -13.14 11.15 8.80
C ASP A 303 -13.09 9.68 9.27
N GLY A 304 -11.91 9.05 9.19
CA GLY A 304 -11.70 7.67 9.62
C GLY A 304 -12.00 6.61 8.56
N LEU A 305 -12.12 7.00 7.28
CA LEU A 305 -12.45 6.11 6.17
C LEU A 305 -11.57 4.85 6.12
N TYR A 306 -10.26 4.99 6.33
CA TYR A 306 -9.34 3.86 6.25
C TYR A 306 -9.56 2.83 7.37
N LEU A 307 -9.83 3.29 8.60
CA LEU A 307 -10.18 2.37 9.69
C LEU A 307 -11.57 1.79 9.52
N ALA A 308 -12.52 2.55 8.97
CA ALA A 308 -13.84 2.01 8.61
C ALA A 308 -13.72 0.88 7.56
N GLU A 309 -12.78 1.00 6.63
CA GLU A 309 -12.51 -0.06 5.65
C GLU A 309 -11.87 -1.30 6.29
N ILE A 310 -10.94 -1.17 7.25
CA ILE A 310 -10.47 -2.36 7.96
C ILE A 310 -11.60 -2.94 8.85
N ASP A 311 -12.46 -2.11 9.44
CA ASP A 311 -13.63 -2.59 10.17
C ASP A 311 -14.50 -3.47 9.26
N ARG A 312 -14.80 -3.01 8.04
CA ARG A 312 -15.60 -3.79 7.08
C ARG A 312 -15.03 -5.19 6.86
N ILE A 313 -13.74 -5.32 6.60
CA ILE A 313 -13.09 -6.60 6.26
C ILE A 313 -12.73 -7.45 7.48
N LEU A 314 -12.73 -6.89 8.69
CA LEU A 314 -12.47 -7.62 9.92
C LEU A 314 -13.72 -8.35 10.44
N ARG A 315 -13.53 -9.60 10.87
CA ARG A 315 -14.55 -10.38 11.58
C ARG A 315 -14.88 -9.75 12.93
N PRO A 316 -16.12 -9.90 13.43
CA PRO A 316 -16.45 -9.49 14.79
C PRO A 316 -15.52 -10.16 15.82
N GLY A 317 -14.96 -9.38 16.75
CA GLY A 317 -13.94 -9.86 17.68
C GLY A 317 -12.52 -9.91 17.12
N GLY A 318 -12.33 -9.60 15.83
CA GLY A 318 -11.02 -9.52 15.18
C GLY A 318 -10.16 -8.39 15.72
N TYR A 319 -8.86 -8.45 15.43
CA TYR A 319 -7.86 -7.53 15.96
C TYR A 319 -7.28 -6.63 14.87
N TRP A 320 -6.93 -5.41 15.24
CA TRP A 320 -6.08 -4.54 14.45
C TRP A 320 -4.83 -4.19 15.24
N ILE A 321 -3.66 -4.39 14.63
CA ILE A 321 -2.36 -4.10 15.22
C ILE A 321 -1.74 -2.95 14.43
N HIS A 322 -1.38 -1.89 15.14
CA HIS A 322 -0.61 -0.78 14.59
C HIS A 322 0.74 -0.68 15.30
N SER A 323 1.82 -0.61 14.51
CA SER A 323 3.18 -0.47 15.02
C SER A 323 3.95 0.68 14.38
N GLY A 324 4.70 1.41 15.21
CA GLY A 324 5.45 2.60 14.83
C GLY A 324 4.65 3.89 15.00
N PRO A 325 5.06 5.00 14.34
CA PRO A 325 4.42 6.30 14.56
C PRO A 325 2.90 6.24 14.29
N PRO A 326 2.07 6.87 15.15
CA PRO A 326 2.45 7.69 16.29
C PRO A 326 2.61 6.93 17.62
N ILE A 327 2.43 5.61 17.66
CA ILE A 327 2.47 4.83 18.91
C ILE A 327 3.83 4.98 19.59
N ASN A 328 3.83 5.23 20.91
CA ASN A 328 5.06 5.47 21.69
C ASN A 328 5.84 6.74 21.28
N TRP A 329 5.16 7.76 20.74
CA TRP A 329 5.79 9.03 20.35
C TRP A 329 6.57 9.72 21.47
N LYS A 330 6.15 9.56 22.73
CA LYS A 330 6.80 10.18 23.90
C LYS A 330 8.28 9.80 24.01
N THR A 331 8.63 8.56 23.61
CA THR A 331 10.00 8.06 23.66
C THR A 331 10.73 8.22 22.32
N HIS A 332 10.01 8.14 21.19
CA HIS A 332 10.62 8.04 19.85
C HIS A 332 10.52 9.30 18.96
N HIS A 333 9.85 10.37 19.37
CA HIS A 333 9.64 11.58 18.54
C HIS A 333 10.94 12.13 17.93
N ASN A 334 12.03 12.16 18.72
CA ASN A 334 13.35 12.61 18.29
C ASN A 334 13.91 11.77 17.12
N GLY A 335 13.75 10.45 17.19
CA GLY A 335 14.20 9.53 16.14
C GLY A 335 13.42 9.67 14.84
N TRP A 336 12.16 10.11 14.91
CA TRP A 336 11.30 10.33 13.73
C TRP A 336 11.38 11.73 13.16
N LYS A 337 12.06 12.67 13.84
CA LYS A 337 12.18 14.08 13.44
C LYS A 337 10.81 14.73 13.21
N ARG A 338 9.86 14.41 14.09
CA ARG A 338 8.49 14.96 14.07
C ARG A 338 8.20 15.63 15.40
N ALA A 339 7.37 16.68 15.38
CA ALA A 339 6.96 17.36 16.60
C ALA A 339 6.09 16.43 17.46
N GLU A 340 6.27 16.50 18.78
CA GLU A 340 5.45 15.74 19.74
C GLU A 340 3.95 16.03 19.56
N GLU A 341 3.60 17.29 19.36
CA GLU A 341 2.20 17.69 19.19
C GLU A 341 1.56 17.07 17.93
N ASP A 342 2.32 16.99 16.82
CA ASP A 342 1.82 16.37 15.60
C ASP A 342 1.55 14.87 15.79
N LEU A 343 2.48 14.17 16.47
CA LEU A 343 2.36 12.74 16.76
C LEU A 343 1.22 12.48 17.74
N ARG A 344 1.11 13.29 18.79
CA ARG A 344 0.00 13.24 19.74
C ARG A 344 -1.34 13.43 19.03
N ARG A 345 -1.47 14.46 18.21
CA ARG A 345 -2.69 14.76 17.46
C ARG A 345 -3.05 13.64 16.48
N GLU A 346 -2.04 13.01 15.86
CA GLU A 346 -2.25 11.84 15.00
C GLU A 346 -2.76 10.63 15.80
N GLN A 347 -2.16 10.34 16.96
CA GLN A 347 -2.63 9.27 17.83
C GLN A 347 -4.04 9.54 18.35
N ASP A 348 -4.31 10.74 18.85
CA ASP A 348 -5.61 11.14 19.38
C ASP A 348 -6.71 10.95 18.31
N LYS A 349 -6.45 11.34 17.06
CA LYS A 349 -7.37 11.10 15.93
C LYS A 349 -7.63 9.61 15.66
N ILE A 350 -6.58 8.78 15.68
CA ILE A 350 -6.73 7.32 15.51
C ILE A 350 -7.61 6.75 16.63
N GLU A 351 -7.40 7.21 17.86
CA GLU A 351 -8.20 6.77 19.00
C GLU A 351 -9.65 7.25 18.94
N ASP A 352 -9.89 8.49 18.47
CA ASP A 352 -11.24 9.01 18.24
C ASP A 352 -12.00 8.18 17.21
N VAL A 353 -11.35 7.82 16.10
CA VAL A 353 -11.95 6.97 15.06
C VAL A 353 -12.18 5.54 15.58
N ALA A 354 -11.22 4.96 16.31
CA ALA A 354 -11.42 3.65 16.92
C ALA A 354 -12.61 3.67 17.90
N ARG A 355 -12.75 4.73 18.70
CA ARG A 355 -13.91 4.93 19.59
C ARG A 355 -15.22 5.06 18.82
N SER A 356 -15.24 5.80 17.72
CA SER A 356 -16.46 5.96 16.90
C SER A 356 -16.92 4.66 16.24
N LEU A 357 -15.97 3.76 15.96
CA LEU A 357 -16.22 2.39 15.49
C LEU A 357 -16.51 1.39 16.63
N CYS A 358 -16.52 1.85 17.89
CA CYS A 358 -16.70 1.04 19.10
C CYS A 358 -15.63 -0.03 19.31
N TRP A 359 -14.42 0.23 18.82
CA TRP A 359 -13.28 -0.62 19.04
C TRP A 359 -12.66 -0.36 20.41
N ASN A 360 -12.23 -1.44 21.07
CA ASN A 360 -11.56 -1.36 22.36
C ASN A 360 -10.06 -1.51 22.16
N LYS A 361 -9.26 -0.60 22.72
CA LYS A 361 -7.81 -0.80 22.80
C LYS A 361 -7.55 -1.85 23.88
N VAL A 362 -7.02 -3.01 23.49
CA VAL A 362 -6.80 -4.15 24.39
C VAL A 362 -5.38 -4.23 24.91
N ALA A 363 -4.42 -3.66 24.18
CA ALA A 363 -3.03 -3.58 24.61
C ALA A 363 -2.33 -2.38 23.97
N GLU A 364 -1.39 -1.79 24.71
CA GLU A 364 -0.38 -0.87 24.20
C GLU A 364 0.91 -1.13 24.96
N LYS A 365 1.98 -1.47 24.25
CA LYS A 365 3.27 -1.83 24.83
C LYS A 365 4.38 -1.48 23.86
N GLU A 366 5.35 -0.69 24.30
CA GLU A 366 6.40 -0.15 23.41
C GLU A 366 5.76 0.43 22.14
N ASP A 367 6.28 0.11 20.96
CA ASP A 367 5.82 0.60 19.67
C ASP A 367 4.63 -0.17 19.10
N LEU A 368 3.84 -0.85 19.94
CA LEU A 368 2.70 -1.68 19.55
C LEU A 368 1.43 -1.22 20.25
N SER A 369 0.36 -1.01 19.46
CA SER A 369 -0.99 -0.88 19.98
C SER A 369 -1.91 -1.88 19.27
N ILE A 370 -2.79 -2.50 20.04
CA ILE A 370 -3.74 -3.52 19.58
C ILE A 370 -5.15 -3.08 19.96
N TRP A 371 -6.02 -3.04 18.96
CA TRP A 371 -7.46 -2.82 19.13
C TRP A 371 -8.22 -4.08 18.77
N GLN A 372 -9.37 -4.26 19.39
CA GLN A 372 -10.31 -5.33 19.10
C GLN A 372 -11.64 -4.75 18.62
N LYS A 373 -12.06 -5.21 17.45
CA LYS A 373 -13.41 -4.97 16.92
C LYS A 373 -14.44 -5.65 17.81
N PRO A 374 -15.57 -5.00 18.16
CA PRO A 374 -16.55 -5.62 19.04
C PRO A 374 -17.19 -6.85 18.39
N LYS A 375 -17.55 -7.84 19.22
CA LYS A 375 -18.21 -9.08 18.74
C LYS A 375 -19.63 -8.83 18.23
N ASN A 376 -20.28 -7.79 18.74
CA ASN A 376 -21.57 -7.29 18.27
C ASN A 376 -21.65 -5.78 18.55
N HIS A 377 -22.63 -5.09 17.94
CA HIS A 377 -22.78 -3.64 18.09
C HIS A 377 -23.92 -3.25 19.06
N LEU A 378 -24.39 -4.16 19.91
CA LEU A 378 -25.53 -3.89 20.80
C LEU A 378 -25.24 -2.72 21.76
N GLU A 379 -24.04 -2.71 22.35
CA GLU A 379 -23.57 -1.66 23.26
C GLU A 379 -23.02 -0.42 22.51
N CYS A 380 -22.98 -0.48 21.18
CA CYS A 380 -22.43 0.55 20.30
C CYS A 380 -23.52 1.47 19.70
N ALA A 381 -24.80 1.17 19.93
CA ALA A 381 -25.92 1.88 19.32
C ALA A 381 -25.89 3.40 19.61
N ASP A 382 -25.58 3.79 20.85
CA ASP A 382 -25.56 5.20 21.24
C ASP A 382 -24.32 5.95 20.72
N ILE A 383 -23.20 5.24 20.54
CA ILE A 383 -22.00 5.80 19.90
C ILE A 383 -22.27 6.04 18.42
N LYS A 384 -22.91 5.09 17.72
CA LYS A 384 -23.30 5.24 16.31
C LYS A 384 -24.34 6.34 16.06
N LYS A 385 -25.17 6.68 17.05
CA LYS A 385 -26.08 7.83 16.97
C LYS A 385 -25.31 9.16 16.99
N LYS A 386 -24.22 9.23 17.76
CA LYS A 386 -23.39 10.44 17.93
C LYS A 386 -22.34 10.60 16.82
N HIS A 387 -21.79 9.49 16.36
CA HIS A 387 -20.75 9.46 15.34
C HIS A 387 -21.27 8.77 14.08
N LYS A 388 -21.40 9.55 12.99
CA LYS A 388 -21.70 9.00 11.68
C LYS A 388 -20.41 8.44 11.08
N ILE A 389 -20.40 7.16 10.78
CA ILE A 389 -19.31 6.53 10.01
C ILE A 389 -19.34 7.15 8.60
N PRO A 390 -18.19 7.56 8.04
CA PRO A 390 -18.16 8.10 6.69
C PRO A 390 -18.75 7.09 5.70
N HIS A 391 -19.53 7.59 4.75
CA HIS A 391 -20.18 6.77 3.75
C HIS A 391 -19.13 6.21 2.79
N VAL A 392 -18.90 4.89 2.86
CA VAL A 392 -17.76 4.25 2.18
C VAL A 392 -18.03 4.03 0.68
N CYS A 393 -19.27 4.00 0.16
CA CYS A 393 -19.55 3.54 -1.23
C CYS A 393 -20.88 3.93 -1.85
N LYS A 394 -20.97 3.96 -3.19
CA LYS A 394 -22.24 4.06 -3.95
C LYS A 394 -23.24 2.90 -3.70
N SER A 395 -22.81 1.81 -3.08
CA SER A 395 -23.63 0.65 -2.72
C SER A 395 -23.48 0.36 -1.23
N ASP A 396 -24.62 0.15 -0.56
CA ASP A 396 -24.68 -0.25 0.85
C ASP A 396 -24.28 -1.72 1.06
N ASN A 397 -24.05 -2.48 -0.03
CA ASN A 397 -23.60 -3.86 0.07
C ASN A 397 -22.17 -3.91 0.66
N PRO A 398 -21.96 -4.48 1.86
CA PRO A 398 -20.64 -4.54 2.48
C PRO A 398 -19.71 -5.57 1.81
N ASP A 399 -20.27 -6.50 1.02
CA ASP A 399 -19.53 -7.54 0.28
C ASP A 399 -19.24 -7.16 -1.16
N ALA A 400 -19.74 -6.01 -1.63
CA ALA A 400 -19.39 -5.50 -2.94
C ALA A 400 -17.89 -5.14 -2.99
N ALA A 401 -17.12 -5.96 -3.71
CA ALA A 401 -15.80 -5.62 -4.17
C ALA A 401 -15.91 -4.64 -5.35
N TRP A 402 -15.01 -3.66 -5.40
CA TRP A 402 -14.95 -2.69 -6.48
C TRP A 402 -13.92 -3.12 -7.51
N TYR A 403 -14.34 -3.13 -8.77
CA TYR A 403 -13.48 -3.13 -9.95
C TYR A 403 -14.00 -2.10 -10.94
#